data_AF-A0A975FSL2-F1
#
_entry.id   AF-A0A975FSL2-F1
#
_cell.length_a   1.000
_cell.length_b   1.000
_cell.length_c   1.000
_cell.angle_alpha   90.00
_cell.angle_beta   90.00
_cell.angle_gamma   90.00
#
_symmetry.space_group_name_H-M   'P 1'
#
loop_
_entity.id
_entity.type
_entity.pdbx_description
1 polymer ?
#
loop_
_entity_poly.entity_id
_entity_poly.type
_entity_poly.pdbx_seq_one_letter_code
_entity_poly.pdbx_strand_id
1 'polypeptide(L)'
;MVIYWFEFSNTPFSFPLFQQVLEERFVESFTFDMRGMGGLLTLLGGFLGIVSGLFWINLKKKDEIIGTQQRLLQRDIAEIIADGENEMVEFKSSIRYDYYRKATNRDLEKVIAKTITGFMNANGGKLIIGVDDDGNVLGLEKDFKTLKHKNRDGYEREVFRIISTLLGYEACFSNHISFYSLNEKDVCLVDIEPSEKPIYVNDTENTTFYVRTGNATYPLTVKEAVNYLENRKQ
;
A
#
# COMPACT_ATOMS: atom_id res chain seq x y z
N MET A 1 15.05 20.22 -44.87
CA MET A 1 14.98 21.27 -45.92
C MET A 1 15.59 22.61 -45.47
N VAL A 2 15.39 23.07 -44.22
CA VAL A 2 16.02 24.31 -43.69
C VAL A 2 17.54 24.16 -43.48
N ILE A 3 17.99 23.06 -42.86
CA ILE A 3 19.42 22.78 -42.64
C ILE A 3 20.20 22.68 -43.96
N TYR A 4 19.61 22.01 -44.95
CA TYR A 4 20.17 21.87 -46.30
C TYR A 4 20.25 23.23 -47.04
N TRP A 5 19.27 24.12 -46.82
CA TRP A 5 19.31 25.47 -47.38
C TRP A 5 20.46 26.30 -46.80
N PHE A 6 20.73 26.19 -45.49
CA PHE A 6 21.89 26.85 -44.88
C PHE A 6 23.23 26.26 -45.36
N GLU A 7 23.29 24.95 -45.54
CA GLU A 7 24.48 24.24 -46.06
C GLU A 7 24.83 24.65 -47.49
N PHE A 8 23.84 24.91 -48.35
CA PHE A 8 24.04 25.26 -49.77
C PHE A 8 23.97 26.76 -50.09
N SER A 9 23.51 27.61 -49.17
CA SER A 9 23.37 29.06 -49.40
C SER A 9 24.62 29.88 -49.12
N ASN A 10 25.67 29.30 -48.52
CA ASN A 10 26.90 29.99 -48.10
C ASN A 10 26.65 31.25 -47.25
N THR A 11 25.50 31.35 -46.58
CA THR A 11 25.15 32.48 -45.71
C THR A 11 25.64 32.23 -44.28
N PRO A 12 26.22 33.22 -43.59
CA PRO A 12 26.60 33.06 -42.19
C PRO A 12 25.35 32.81 -41.34
N PHE A 13 25.37 31.74 -40.55
CA PHE A 13 24.26 31.38 -39.69
C PHE A 13 23.96 32.50 -38.68
N SER A 14 22.71 32.96 -38.64
CA SER A 14 22.21 33.84 -37.60
C SER A 14 20.83 33.37 -37.15
N PHE A 15 20.55 33.49 -35.86
CA PHE A 15 19.28 33.05 -35.28
C PHE A 15 18.04 33.72 -35.92
N PRO A 16 18.05 35.04 -36.21
CA PRO A 16 16.92 35.69 -36.89
C PRO A 16 16.70 35.16 -38.31
N LEU A 17 17.78 34.95 -39.07
CA LEU A 17 17.71 34.39 -40.43
C LEU A 17 17.22 32.94 -40.40
N PHE A 18 17.65 32.15 -39.42
CA PHE A 18 17.18 30.79 -39.23
C PHE A 18 15.66 30.74 -39.00
N GLN A 19 15.15 31.60 -38.10
CA GLN A 19 13.73 31.66 -37.80
C GLN A 19 12.90 32.08 -39.02
N GLN A 20 13.36 33.09 -39.78
CA GLN A 20 12.70 33.53 -41.00
C GLN A 20 12.62 32.42 -42.05
N VAL A 21 13.73 31.74 -42.33
CA VAL A 21 13.77 30.64 -43.30
C VAL A 21 12.95 29.44 -42.83
N LEU A 22 12.94 29.18 -41.52
CA LEU A 22 12.11 28.12 -40.96
C LEU A 22 10.62 28.42 -41.11
N GLU A 23 10.18 29.64 -40.80
CA GLU A 23 8.78 30.07 -40.97
C GLU A 23 8.36 30.03 -42.45
N GLU A 24 9.19 30.57 -43.36
CA GLU A 24 8.91 30.59 -44.80
C GLU A 24 8.78 29.17 -45.36
N ARG A 25 9.74 28.29 -45.08
CA ARG A 25 9.70 26.89 -45.55
C ARG A 25 8.62 26.05 -44.88
N PHE A 26 8.28 26.36 -43.63
CA PHE A 26 7.17 25.70 -42.95
C PHE A 26 5.84 26.04 -43.63
N VAL A 27 5.59 27.31 -43.94
CA VAL A 27 4.36 27.72 -44.64
C VAL A 27 4.31 27.16 -46.06
N GLU A 28 5.45 27.15 -46.78
CA GLU A 28 5.55 26.53 -48.11
C GLU A 28 5.19 25.04 -48.10
N SER A 29 5.47 24.32 -47.01
CA SER A 29 5.15 22.89 -46.90
C SER A 29 3.65 22.56 -46.91
N PHE A 30 2.80 23.57 -46.70
CA PHE A 30 1.34 23.49 -46.78
C PHE A 30 0.76 24.02 -48.11
N THR A 31 1.61 24.38 -49.08
CA THR A 31 1.15 24.88 -50.39
C THR A 31 0.58 23.76 -51.27
N PHE A 32 -0.21 24.16 -52.25
CA PHE A 32 -0.94 23.23 -53.11
C PHE A 32 -0.05 22.45 -54.10
N ASP A 33 1.25 22.75 -54.16
CA ASP A 33 2.24 22.01 -54.95
C ASP A 33 2.81 20.81 -54.17
N MET A 34 2.70 20.80 -52.83
CA MET A 34 3.20 19.75 -51.94
C MET A 34 2.12 18.80 -51.39
N ARG A 35 0.98 18.66 -52.11
CA ARG A 35 -0.19 17.84 -51.68
C ARG A 35 0.15 16.43 -51.20
N GLY A 36 1.15 15.79 -51.82
CA GLY A 36 1.58 14.43 -51.46
C GLY A 36 2.15 14.35 -50.03
N MET A 37 2.91 15.35 -49.60
CA MET A 37 3.53 15.38 -48.27
C MET A 37 2.50 15.73 -47.19
N GLY A 38 1.57 16.65 -47.46
CA GLY A 38 0.46 16.95 -46.56
C GLY A 38 -0.46 15.75 -46.32
N GLY A 39 -0.71 14.93 -47.35
CA GLY A 39 -1.42 13.66 -47.22
C GLY A 39 -0.70 12.68 -46.29
N LEU A 40 0.63 12.53 -46.43
CA LEU A 40 1.43 11.67 -45.58
C LEU A 40 1.43 12.11 -44.12
N LEU A 41 1.56 13.42 -43.86
CA LEU A 41 1.49 13.98 -42.50
C LEU A 41 0.10 13.76 -41.87
N THR A 42 -0.97 13.91 -42.66
CA THR A 42 -2.35 13.67 -42.20
C THR A 42 -2.57 12.20 -41.83
N LEU A 43 -2.05 11.27 -42.64
CA LEU A 43 -2.13 9.84 -42.34
C LEU A 43 -1.34 9.48 -41.09
N LEU A 44 -0.13 10.02 -40.95
CA LEU A 44 0.74 9.76 -39.80
C LEU A 44 0.16 10.34 -38.52
N GLY A 45 -0.36 11.58 -38.56
CA GLY A 45 -1.04 12.23 -37.46
C GLY A 45 -2.37 11.55 -37.09
N GLY A 46 -3.15 11.12 -38.08
CA GLY A 46 -4.38 10.35 -37.87
C GLY A 46 -4.10 9.00 -37.22
N PHE A 47 -3.09 8.27 -37.69
CA PHE A 47 -2.65 7.02 -37.08
C PHE A 47 -2.16 7.23 -35.64
N LEU A 48 -1.29 8.23 -35.41
CA LEU A 48 -0.79 8.57 -34.08
C LEU A 48 -1.94 8.96 -33.13
N GLY A 49 -2.91 9.74 -33.63
CA GLY A 49 -4.09 10.18 -32.88
C GLY A 49 -5.00 9.01 -32.50
N ILE A 50 -5.23 8.05 -33.41
CA ILE A 50 -5.98 6.82 -33.11
C ILE A 50 -5.27 5.99 -32.05
N VAL A 51 -3.95 5.76 -32.21
CA VAL A 51 -3.15 5.01 -31.23
C VAL A 51 -3.17 5.69 -29.86
N SER A 52 -2.96 7.01 -29.81
CA SER A 52 -3.00 7.81 -28.59
C SER A 52 -4.39 7.81 -27.95
N GLY A 53 -5.46 7.93 -28.75
CA GLY A 53 -6.84 7.88 -28.29
C GLY A 53 -7.22 6.52 -27.71
N LEU A 54 -6.86 5.43 -28.39
CA LEU A 54 -7.05 4.06 -27.87
C LEU A 54 -6.26 3.84 -26.58
N PHE A 55 -5.04 4.35 -26.48
CA PHE A 55 -4.24 4.29 -25.26
C PHE A 55 -4.92 5.04 -24.10
N TRP A 56 -5.38 6.26 -24.33
CA TRP A 56 -6.12 7.06 -23.33
C TRP A 56 -7.41 6.40 -22.87
N ILE A 57 -8.19 5.82 -23.78
CA ILE A 57 -9.41 5.08 -23.45
C ILE A 57 -9.08 3.88 -22.56
N ASN A 58 -8.02 3.14 -22.87
CA ASN A 58 -7.59 2.00 -22.06
C ASN A 58 -7.10 2.42 -20.67
N LEU A 59 -6.39 3.54 -20.55
CA LEU A 59 -6.00 4.10 -19.25
C LEU A 59 -7.23 4.46 -18.41
N LYS A 60 -8.18 5.21 -18.98
CA LYS A 60 -9.39 5.64 -18.26
C LYS A 60 -10.23 4.45 -17.77
N LYS A 61 -10.34 3.38 -18.57
CA LYS A 61 -11.02 2.14 -18.16
C LYS A 61 -10.30 1.46 -16.99
N LYS A 62 -8.97 1.42 -16.99
CA LYS A 62 -8.20 0.87 -15.87
C LYS A 62 -8.41 1.67 -14.59
N ASP A 63 -8.42 3.00 -14.67
CA ASP A 63 -8.68 3.86 -13.51
C ASP A 63 -10.07 3.62 -12.91
N GLU A 64 -11.09 3.44 -13.76
CA GLU A 64 -12.46 3.14 -13.31
C GLU A 64 -12.58 1.77 -12.63
N ILE A 65 -11.89 0.75 -13.16
CA ILE A 65 -11.83 -0.59 -12.56
C ILE A 65 -11.13 -0.52 -11.20
N ILE A 66 -9.97 0.16 -11.11
CA ILE A 66 -9.23 0.35 -9.85
C ILE A 66 -10.11 1.05 -8.82
N GLY A 67 -10.80 2.13 -9.20
CA GLY A 67 -11.70 2.85 -8.31
C GLY A 67 -12.89 2.01 -7.84
N THR A 68 -13.35 1.06 -8.64
CA THR A 68 -14.42 0.12 -8.25
C THR A 68 -13.89 -0.95 -7.30
N GLN A 69 -12.72 -1.53 -7.57
CA GLN A 69 -12.07 -2.49 -6.68
C GLN A 69 -11.75 -1.88 -5.31
N GLN A 70 -11.26 -0.65 -5.28
CA GLN A 70 -10.95 0.05 -4.03
C GLN A 70 -12.22 0.30 -3.20
N ARG A 71 -13.34 0.65 -3.84
CA ARG A 71 -14.63 0.81 -3.16
C ARG A 71 -15.16 -0.52 -2.59
N LEU A 72 -15.00 -1.62 -3.33
CA LEU A 72 -15.39 -2.95 -2.84
C LEU A 72 -14.57 -3.33 -1.61
N LEU A 73 -13.24 -3.20 -1.67
CA LEU A 73 -12.37 -3.49 -0.54
C LEU A 73 -12.70 -2.63 0.70
N GLN A 74 -12.99 -1.34 0.52
CA GLN A 74 -13.42 -0.47 1.62
C GLN A 74 -14.73 -0.94 2.24
N ARG A 75 -15.70 -1.37 1.42
CA ARG A 75 -16.97 -1.92 1.91
C ARG A 75 -16.73 -3.21 2.67
N ASP A 76 -15.91 -4.11 2.14
CA ASP A 76 -15.62 -5.39 2.77
C ASP A 76 -14.97 -5.19 4.15
N ILE A 77 -14.06 -4.22 4.31
CA ILE A 77 -13.48 -3.89 5.63
C ILE A 77 -14.53 -3.25 6.56
N ALA A 78 -15.38 -2.37 6.05
CA ALA A 78 -16.45 -1.79 6.85
C ALA A 78 -17.45 -2.84 7.32
N GLU A 79 -17.75 -3.86 6.50
CA GLU A 79 -18.57 -5.02 6.87
C GLU A 79 -17.88 -5.86 7.96
N ILE A 80 -16.58 -6.15 7.83
CA ILE A 80 -15.81 -6.85 8.87
C ILE A 80 -15.83 -6.08 10.19
N ILE A 81 -15.71 -4.76 10.15
CA ILE A 81 -15.78 -3.92 11.37
C ILE A 81 -17.19 -3.99 11.98
N ALA A 82 -18.24 -3.98 11.15
CA ALA A 82 -19.62 -4.06 11.60
C ALA A 82 -19.98 -5.42 12.22
N ASP A 83 -19.39 -6.50 11.70
CA ASP A 83 -19.55 -7.86 12.25
C ASP A 83 -18.84 -8.06 13.60
N GLY A 84 -17.91 -7.17 13.93
CA GLY A 84 -17.24 -7.11 15.23
C GLY A 84 -16.07 -8.08 15.39
N GLU A 85 -15.46 -8.05 16.58
CA GLU A 85 -14.38 -8.96 16.94
C GLU A 85 -14.88 -10.40 17.04
N ASN A 86 -14.07 -11.33 16.52
CA ASN A 86 -14.38 -12.75 16.54
C ASN A 86 -13.09 -13.59 16.60
N GLU A 87 -13.19 -14.90 16.40
CA GLU A 87 -12.01 -15.78 16.47
C GLU A 87 -10.93 -15.42 15.44
N MET A 88 -11.32 -14.90 14.28
CA MET A 88 -10.42 -14.57 13.17
C MET A 88 -10.17 -13.07 13.02
N VAL A 89 -10.82 -12.21 13.82
CA VAL A 89 -10.73 -10.75 13.70
C VAL A 89 -10.53 -10.11 15.08
N GLU A 90 -9.52 -9.27 15.19
CA GLU A 90 -9.22 -8.48 16.40
C GLU A 90 -9.08 -7.00 16.04
N PHE A 91 -9.62 -6.12 16.88
CA PHE A 91 -9.49 -4.68 16.78
C PHE A 91 -8.50 -4.14 17.79
N LYS A 92 -7.70 -3.15 17.36
CA LYS A 92 -6.84 -2.38 18.24
C LYS A 92 -6.90 -0.91 17.86
N SER A 93 -7.03 -0.05 18.87
CA SER A 93 -7.13 1.39 18.62
C SER A 93 -5.87 2.00 18.02
N SER A 94 -4.70 1.43 18.32
CA SER A 94 -3.40 2.02 18.03
C SER A 94 -2.26 1.03 18.32
N ILE A 95 -1.10 1.23 17.68
CA ILE A 95 0.11 0.43 17.97
C ILE A 95 0.93 0.96 19.15
N ARG A 96 0.82 2.26 19.48
CA ARG A 96 1.63 2.88 20.54
C ARG A 96 1.04 4.13 21.18
N TYR A 97 0.13 4.82 20.53
CA TYR A 97 -0.55 5.95 21.14
C TYR A 97 -1.63 5.48 22.14
N ASP A 98 -1.46 5.84 23.41
CA ASP A 98 -2.42 5.59 24.46
C ASP A 98 -3.44 6.73 24.53
N TYR A 99 -4.71 6.43 24.25
CA TYR A 99 -5.78 7.43 24.21
C TYR A 99 -6.14 8.00 25.58
N TYR A 100 -5.93 7.23 26.66
CA TYR A 100 -6.20 7.67 28.02
C TYR A 100 -5.07 8.55 28.55
N ARG A 101 -3.82 8.08 28.40
CA ARG A 101 -2.62 8.82 28.85
C ARG A 101 -2.22 9.97 27.91
N LYS A 102 -2.77 9.99 26.69
CA LYS A 102 -2.44 10.94 25.62
C LYS A 102 -0.95 10.99 25.28
N ALA A 103 -0.27 9.85 25.40
CA ALA A 103 1.17 9.72 25.24
C ALA A 103 1.53 8.40 24.55
N THR A 104 2.79 8.27 24.13
CA THR A 104 3.31 7.01 23.61
C THR A 104 3.48 5.99 24.73
N ASN A 105 3.07 4.75 24.48
CA ASN A 105 3.10 3.63 25.39
C ASN A 105 3.65 2.40 24.68
N ARG A 106 4.85 1.95 25.09
CA ARG A 106 5.50 0.77 24.53
C ARG A 106 4.80 -0.54 24.88
N ASP A 107 3.98 -0.56 25.93
CA ASP A 107 3.23 -1.75 26.30
C ASP A 107 2.17 -2.09 25.24
N LEU A 108 1.66 -1.09 24.51
CA LEU A 108 0.75 -1.31 23.39
C LEU A 108 1.43 -2.07 22.24
N GLU A 109 2.72 -1.80 21.98
CA GLU A 109 3.49 -2.56 20.97
C GLU A 109 3.55 -4.05 21.34
N LYS A 110 3.69 -4.35 22.64
CA LYS A 110 3.67 -5.73 23.13
C LYS A 110 2.29 -6.36 22.96
N VAL A 111 1.21 -5.61 23.13
CA VAL A 111 -0.15 -6.10 22.87
C VAL A 111 -0.29 -6.49 21.40
N ILE A 112 0.17 -5.64 20.47
CA ILE A 112 0.16 -5.95 19.03
C ILE A 112 0.95 -7.23 18.72
N ALA A 113 2.16 -7.35 19.27
CA ALA A 113 2.98 -8.54 19.13
C ALA A 113 2.29 -9.81 19.64
N LYS A 114 1.68 -9.76 20.82
CA LYS A 114 0.92 -10.88 21.40
C LYS A 114 -0.24 -11.30 20.51
N THR A 115 -1.00 -10.33 20.00
CA THR A 115 -2.12 -10.60 19.09
C THR A 115 -1.64 -11.30 17.82
N ILE A 116 -0.58 -10.78 17.19
CA ILE A 116 0.00 -11.39 15.98
C ILE A 116 0.47 -12.81 16.27
N THR A 117 1.23 -13.03 17.36
CA THR A 117 1.67 -14.38 17.75
C THR A 117 0.51 -15.32 18.02
N GLY A 118 -0.54 -14.85 18.69
CA GLY A 118 -1.75 -15.64 18.97
C GLY A 118 -2.42 -16.15 17.69
N PHE A 119 -2.55 -15.28 16.68
CA PHE A 119 -3.07 -15.67 15.36
C PHE A 119 -2.13 -16.61 14.61
N MET A 120 -0.83 -16.31 14.55
CA MET A 120 0.16 -17.14 13.86
C MET A 120 0.22 -18.57 14.43
N ASN A 121 0.09 -18.73 15.74
CA ASN A 121 0.09 -20.06 16.38
C ASN A 121 -1.25 -20.78 16.32
N ALA A 122 -2.32 -20.10 15.90
CA ALA A 122 -3.65 -20.65 15.69
C ALA A 122 -3.90 -20.88 14.18
N ASN A 123 -5.05 -20.41 13.68
CA ASN A 123 -5.50 -20.57 12.29
C ASN A 123 -5.22 -19.33 11.41
N GLY A 124 -4.38 -18.39 11.88
CA GLY A 124 -4.25 -17.07 11.27
C GLY A 124 -5.41 -16.15 11.63
N GLY A 125 -5.49 -14.99 10.97
CA GLY A 125 -6.55 -14.03 11.21
C GLY A 125 -6.22 -12.62 10.73
N LYS A 126 -7.06 -11.66 11.13
CA LYS A 126 -7.00 -10.26 10.72
C LYS A 126 -6.94 -9.39 11.96
N LEU A 127 -5.89 -8.58 12.04
CA LEU A 127 -5.76 -7.53 13.04
C LEU A 127 -6.05 -6.18 12.39
N ILE A 128 -7.11 -5.51 12.81
CA ILE A 128 -7.49 -4.18 12.33
C ILE A 128 -7.06 -3.14 13.35
N ILE A 129 -6.26 -2.17 12.93
CA ILE A 129 -5.67 -1.15 13.77
C ILE A 129 -6.17 0.24 13.38
N GLY A 130 -6.54 1.04 14.36
CA GLY A 130 -7.21 2.33 14.18
C GLY A 130 -8.72 2.27 14.43
N VAL A 131 -9.18 1.21 15.08
CA VAL A 131 -10.58 0.95 15.44
C VAL A 131 -10.65 0.60 16.93
N ASP A 132 -11.63 1.12 17.67
CA ASP A 132 -11.83 0.73 19.07
C ASP A 132 -12.64 -0.56 19.22
N ASP A 133 -12.77 -1.04 20.45
CA ASP A 133 -13.45 -2.30 20.78
C ASP A 133 -14.95 -2.28 20.42
N ASP A 134 -15.54 -1.07 20.28
CA ASP A 134 -16.93 -0.87 19.86
C ASP A 134 -17.09 -0.74 18.33
N GLY A 135 -15.99 -0.88 17.56
CA GLY A 135 -15.98 -0.75 16.10
C GLY A 135 -15.93 0.69 15.58
N ASN A 136 -15.72 1.69 16.43
CA ASN A 136 -15.58 3.07 15.98
C ASN A 136 -14.21 3.31 15.35
N VAL A 137 -14.22 3.90 14.14
CA VAL A 137 -12.99 4.26 13.43
C VAL A 137 -12.33 5.48 14.08
N LEU A 138 -11.22 5.23 14.78
CA LEU A 138 -10.42 6.27 15.43
C LEU A 138 -9.43 6.93 14.47
N GLY A 139 -8.81 6.12 13.61
CA GLY A 139 -7.76 6.53 12.68
C GLY A 139 -6.34 6.35 13.22
N LEU A 140 -5.35 6.41 12.32
CA LEU A 140 -3.92 6.23 12.64
C LEU A 140 -3.14 7.54 12.79
N GLU A 141 -3.80 8.69 12.69
CA GLU A 141 -3.13 10.00 12.64
C GLU A 141 -2.33 10.28 13.92
N LYS A 142 -2.78 9.76 15.06
CA LYS A 142 -2.07 9.91 16.33
C LYS A 142 -0.81 9.07 16.37
N ASP A 143 -0.84 7.84 15.87
CA ASP A 143 0.36 7.01 15.73
C ASP A 143 1.34 7.63 14.74
N PHE A 144 0.89 8.07 13.56
CA PHE A 144 1.75 8.72 12.55
C PHE A 144 2.56 9.88 13.14
N LYS A 145 1.95 10.71 14.01
CA LYS A 145 2.62 11.86 14.64
C LYS A 145 3.79 11.47 15.55
N THR A 146 3.79 10.24 16.07
CA THR A 146 4.85 9.73 16.96
C THR A 146 6.05 9.17 16.19
N LEU A 147 5.91 8.97 14.88
CA LEU A 147 6.93 8.35 14.03
C LEU A 147 7.87 9.39 13.42
N LYS A 148 9.07 8.94 13.04
CA LYS A 148 10.02 9.76 12.28
C LYS A 148 9.45 10.14 10.91
N HIS A 149 8.87 9.17 10.22
CA HIS A 149 8.13 9.37 8.98
C HIS A 149 6.64 9.31 9.29
N LYS A 150 5.95 10.46 9.20
CA LYS A 150 4.57 10.65 9.65
C LYS A 150 3.56 10.25 8.56
N ASN A 151 3.72 9.06 8.00
CA ASN A 151 2.92 8.54 6.88
C ASN A 151 2.77 7.02 6.97
N ARG A 152 2.01 6.44 6.02
CA ARG A 152 1.74 5.00 5.93
C ARG A 152 3.02 4.15 5.86
N ASP A 153 4.00 4.55 5.05
CA ASP A 153 5.30 3.87 4.94
C ASP A 153 6.05 3.81 6.28
N GLY A 154 6.12 4.95 6.98
CA GLY A 154 6.72 5.01 8.31
C GLY A 154 6.03 4.12 9.31
N TYR A 155 4.69 4.02 9.24
CA TYR A 155 3.89 3.17 10.11
C TYR A 155 4.08 1.69 9.80
N GLU A 156 4.04 1.30 8.54
CA GLU A 156 4.26 -0.09 8.10
C GLU A 156 5.63 -0.61 8.57
N ARG A 157 6.68 0.18 8.35
CA ARG A 157 8.03 -0.11 8.84
C ARG A 157 8.07 -0.28 10.35
N GLU A 158 7.28 0.48 11.07
CA GLU A 158 7.23 0.41 12.52
C GLU A 158 6.50 -0.84 13.01
N VAL A 159 5.41 -1.24 12.36
CA VAL A 159 4.75 -2.53 12.63
C VAL A 159 5.72 -3.69 12.39
N PHE A 160 6.43 -3.70 11.26
CA PHE A 160 7.45 -4.73 11.00
C PHE A 160 8.64 -4.66 11.95
N ARG A 161 9.01 -3.48 12.46
CA ARG A 161 10.00 -3.36 13.54
C ARG A 161 9.48 -4.06 14.80
N ILE A 162 8.21 -3.87 15.19
CA ILE A 162 7.60 -4.53 16.35
C ILE A 162 7.64 -6.05 16.16
N ILE A 163 7.21 -6.54 14.99
CA ILE A 163 7.22 -7.97 14.65
C ILE A 163 8.64 -8.53 14.72
N SER A 164 9.59 -7.97 13.96
CA SER A 164 10.97 -8.48 13.93
C SER A 164 11.67 -8.43 15.28
N THR A 165 11.41 -7.40 16.09
CA THR A 165 12.06 -7.23 17.41
C THR A 165 11.53 -8.22 18.44
N LEU A 166 10.21 -8.47 18.47
CA LEU A 166 9.57 -9.27 19.52
C LEU A 166 9.34 -10.73 19.11
N LEU A 167 9.09 -11.00 17.82
CA LEU A 167 8.74 -12.32 17.29
C LEU A 167 9.86 -12.95 16.45
N GLY A 168 10.86 -12.15 16.05
CA GLY A 168 11.92 -12.55 15.14
C GLY A 168 11.61 -12.25 13.66
N TYR A 169 12.66 -12.18 12.85
CA TYR A 169 12.55 -11.80 11.42
C TYR A 169 11.70 -12.75 10.59
N GLU A 170 11.69 -14.03 10.93
CA GLU A 170 10.93 -15.06 10.22
C GLU A 170 9.40 -14.85 10.33
N ALA A 171 8.93 -14.22 11.40
CA ALA A 171 7.52 -13.87 11.53
C ALA A 171 7.08 -12.80 10.51
N CYS A 172 7.99 -11.95 10.01
CA CYS A 172 7.63 -10.91 9.05
C CYS A 172 7.11 -11.45 7.71
N PHE A 173 7.48 -12.67 7.32
CA PHE A 173 7.12 -13.22 6.00
C PHE A 173 5.64 -13.60 5.88
N SER A 174 5.00 -13.91 7.00
CA SER A 174 3.60 -14.38 7.08
C SER A 174 2.63 -13.28 7.50
N ASN A 175 3.06 -12.01 7.45
CA ASN A 175 2.25 -10.86 7.84
C ASN A 175 2.19 -9.86 6.69
N HIS A 176 0.99 -9.59 6.19
CA HIS A 176 0.74 -8.65 5.10
C HIS A 176 -0.01 -7.42 5.60
N ILE A 177 0.53 -6.23 5.34
CA ILE A 177 -0.05 -4.97 5.78
C ILE A 177 -0.76 -4.30 4.62
N SER A 178 -1.98 -3.82 4.85
CA SER A 178 -2.76 -3.04 3.90
C SER A 178 -3.40 -1.86 4.61
N PHE A 179 -3.53 -0.73 3.92
CA PHE A 179 -4.14 0.48 4.45
C PHE A 179 -5.45 0.79 3.74
N TYR A 180 -6.49 1.06 4.53
CA TYR A 180 -7.80 1.46 4.05
C TYR A 180 -8.15 2.83 4.61
N SER A 181 -8.79 3.67 3.79
CA SER A 181 -9.34 4.94 4.27
C SER A 181 -10.84 4.76 4.48
N LEU A 182 -11.30 4.89 5.72
CA LEU A 182 -12.71 4.82 6.11
C LEU A 182 -13.08 6.14 6.78
N ASN A 183 -14.12 6.81 6.28
CA ASN A 183 -14.54 8.13 6.79
C ASN A 183 -13.39 9.14 6.89
N GLU A 184 -12.54 9.21 5.86
CA GLU A 184 -11.35 10.07 5.77
C GLU A 184 -10.25 9.78 6.80
N LYS A 185 -10.36 8.66 7.53
CA LYS A 185 -9.35 8.20 8.49
C LYS A 185 -8.65 6.97 7.98
N ASP A 186 -7.35 6.89 8.20
CA ASP A 186 -6.58 5.71 7.82
C ASP A 186 -6.74 4.60 8.87
N VAL A 187 -6.95 3.38 8.40
CA VAL A 187 -7.03 2.12 9.17
C VAL A 187 -6.01 1.15 8.57
N CYS A 188 -5.33 0.39 9.42
CA CYS A 188 -4.36 -0.63 9.01
C CYS A 188 -4.98 -2.01 9.20
N LEU A 189 -4.96 -2.84 8.18
CA LEU A 189 -5.22 -4.27 8.27
C LEU A 189 -3.88 -5.00 8.23
N VAL A 190 -3.64 -5.85 9.22
CA VAL A 190 -2.59 -6.87 9.18
C VAL A 190 -3.28 -8.21 8.94
N ASP A 191 -3.06 -8.78 7.76
CA ASP A 191 -3.46 -10.14 7.42
C ASP A 191 -2.36 -11.10 7.88
N ILE A 192 -2.72 -12.03 8.76
CA ILE A 192 -1.78 -12.86 9.51
C ILE A 192 -2.02 -14.31 9.11
N GLU A 193 -1.02 -14.91 8.47
CA GLU A 193 -1.09 -16.32 8.09
C GLU A 193 -0.70 -17.22 9.28
N PRO A 194 -1.30 -18.42 9.39
CA PRO A 194 -0.87 -19.40 10.37
C PRO A 194 0.57 -19.84 10.08
N SER A 195 1.42 -19.84 11.11
CA SER A 195 2.79 -20.32 10.98
C SER A 195 2.87 -21.83 11.12
N GLU A 196 3.71 -22.47 10.32
CA GLU A 196 4.03 -23.90 10.47
C GLU A 196 4.87 -24.19 11.73
N LYS A 197 5.67 -23.20 12.15
CA LYS A 197 6.54 -23.29 13.32
C LYS A 197 5.97 -22.49 14.48
N PRO A 198 6.23 -22.90 15.73
CA PRO A 198 5.81 -22.12 16.89
C PRO A 198 6.51 -20.76 16.92
N ILE A 199 5.71 -19.70 17.02
CA ILE A 199 6.17 -18.33 17.21
C ILE A 199 6.07 -17.96 18.69
N TYR A 200 7.08 -17.26 19.20
CA TYR A 200 7.12 -16.83 20.60
C TYR A 200 7.29 -15.32 20.65
N VAL A 201 6.72 -14.70 21.68
CA VAL A 201 7.01 -13.31 22.01
C VAL A 201 8.18 -13.29 22.98
N ASN A 202 9.28 -12.64 22.58
CA ASN A 202 10.43 -12.39 23.42
C ASN A 202 10.30 -11.01 24.08
N ASP A 203 10.02 -11.01 25.38
CA ASP A 203 10.24 -9.84 26.22
C ASP A 203 11.66 -9.90 26.80
N THR A 204 12.10 -8.82 27.45
CA THR A 204 13.49 -8.64 27.90
C THR A 204 13.95 -9.75 28.85
N GLU A 205 13.02 -10.37 29.58
CA GLU A 205 13.29 -11.41 30.58
C GLU A 205 12.62 -12.75 30.28
N ASN A 206 11.60 -12.79 29.41
CA ASN A 206 10.74 -13.97 29.24
C ASN A 206 10.40 -14.22 27.77
N THR A 207 10.48 -15.48 27.36
CA THR A 207 9.94 -15.97 26.09
C THR A 207 8.62 -16.67 26.37
N THR A 208 7.53 -16.16 25.81
CA THR A 208 6.17 -16.67 26.08
C THR A 208 5.50 -17.14 24.80
N PHE A 209 4.88 -18.32 24.86
CA PHE A 209 4.06 -18.86 23.78
C PHE A 209 2.61 -18.41 23.97
N TYR A 210 2.06 -17.74 22.96
CA TYR A 210 0.67 -17.27 22.96
C TYR A 210 -0.13 -17.98 21.90
N VAL A 211 -1.37 -18.35 22.21
CA VAL A 211 -2.31 -18.95 21.26
C VAL A 211 -3.64 -18.22 21.37
N ARG A 212 -4.27 -17.95 20.24
CA ARG A 212 -5.64 -17.44 20.21
C ARG A 212 -6.63 -18.60 20.39
N THR A 213 -7.60 -18.41 21.27
CA THR A 213 -8.67 -19.38 21.53
C THR A 213 -9.97 -18.62 21.68
N GLY A 214 -10.86 -18.74 20.69
CA GLY A 214 -12.03 -17.87 20.57
C GLY A 214 -11.60 -16.42 20.36
N ASN A 215 -12.19 -15.48 21.10
CA ASN A 215 -11.92 -14.05 20.98
C ASN A 215 -10.74 -13.53 21.83
N ALA A 216 -9.95 -14.42 22.45
CA ALA A 216 -8.90 -14.02 23.37
C ALA A 216 -7.58 -14.75 23.11
N THR A 217 -6.48 -14.10 23.45
CA THR A 217 -5.13 -14.63 23.31
C THR A 217 -4.56 -14.98 24.69
N TYR A 218 -4.24 -16.26 24.90
CA TYR A 218 -3.77 -16.77 26.17
C TYR A 218 -2.29 -17.15 26.13
N PRO A 219 -1.51 -16.82 27.18
CA PRO A 219 -0.19 -17.39 27.37
C PRO A 219 -0.34 -18.85 27.80
N LEU A 220 0.39 -19.74 27.14
CA LEU A 220 0.46 -21.15 27.55
C LEU A 220 1.71 -21.40 28.38
N THR A 221 1.57 -22.23 29.41
CA THR A 221 2.71 -22.80 30.13
C THR A 221 3.50 -23.74 29.21
N VAL A 222 4.74 -24.06 29.59
CA VAL A 222 5.58 -25.00 28.82
C VAL A 222 4.86 -26.32 28.57
N LYS A 223 4.18 -26.87 29.58
CA LYS A 223 3.43 -28.12 29.47
C LYS A 223 2.28 -28.01 28.47
N GLU A 224 1.49 -26.94 28.56
CA GLU A 224 0.36 -26.70 27.64
C GLU A 224 0.83 -26.47 26.21
N ALA A 225 1.91 -25.71 26.02
CA ALA A 225 2.50 -25.45 24.71
C ALA A 225 3.00 -26.75 24.04
N VAL A 226 3.69 -27.61 24.78
CA VAL A 226 4.14 -28.92 24.25
C VAL A 226 2.94 -29.77 23.83
N ASN A 227 1.93 -29.91 24.70
CA ASN A 227 0.71 -30.67 24.39
C ASN A 227 -0.02 -30.09 23.17
N TYR A 228 -0.13 -28.77 23.07
CA TYR A 228 -0.75 -28.09 21.95
C TYR A 228 -0.02 -28.39 20.62
N LEU A 229 1.31 -28.30 20.63
CA LEU A 229 2.14 -28.54 19.44
C LEU A 229 2.13 -30.01 19.00
N GLU A 230 2.02 -30.96 19.93
CA GLU A 230 1.86 -32.38 19.62
C GLU A 230 0.52 -32.66 18.94
N ASN A 231 -0.57 -32.10 19.46
CA ASN A 231 -1.91 -32.28 18.88
C ASN A 231 -2.04 -31.63 17.49
N ARG A 232 -1.33 -30.53 17.22
CA ARG A 232 -1.36 -29.85 15.92
C ARG A 232 -0.64 -30.62 14.79
N LYS A 233 0.23 -31.56 15.13
CA LYS A 233 1.00 -32.36 14.16
C LYS A 233 0.29 -33.66 13.72
N GLN A 234 -0.80 -34.03 14.39
CA GLN A 234 -1.63 -35.20 14.05
C GLN A 234 -2.69 -34.82 13.02
#